data_AF-A0A9Q9BHH2-F1
#
_entry.id   AF-A0A9Q9BHH2-F1
#
_cell.length_a   1.000
_cell.length_b   1.000
_cell.length_c   1.000
_cell.angle_alpha   90.00
_cell.angle_beta   90.00
_cell.angle_gamma   90.00
#
_symmetry.space_group_name_H-M   'P 1'
#
loop_
_entity.id
_entity.type
_entity.pdbx_description
1 polymer ?
#
loop_
_entity_poly.entity_id
_entity_poly.type
_entity_poly.pdbx_seq_one_letter_code
_entity_poly.pdbx_strand_id
1 'polypeptide(L)'
;MPNSTEKILQELEAERLRRQNLTKEDLQKKYAELQRTGFPLSECIGFIADLGGSNQLAYHYELICEDWERDDPLHLDNSFDKHDLAGIDFLFAAINKASTEKIRVFTAYLIAEILVRSKHRDFYTAACNRLVPILVSHINTKDCVLRRKVLIAVGWIGTAQEIGIFNDRMLHDEDSLCRAWSASGLWQLSCNRLHSQTILPKVKDVFRQAIAVEKDLFACGVMIESAQSLFGKKWISSIAVENKDSVKIEKARKSAVRFLSKD
;
A
#
# COMPACT_ATOMS: atom_id res chain seq x y z
N MET A 1 -13.09 39.47 -9.52
CA MET A 1 -11.96 39.38 -10.47
C MET A 1 -12.14 38.14 -11.35
N PRO A 2 -12.85 38.24 -12.49
CA PRO A 2 -13.07 37.11 -13.39
C PRO A 2 -11.81 36.63 -14.14
N ASN A 3 -10.84 37.53 -14.34
CA ASN A 3 -9.63 37.31 -15.16
C ASN A 3 -8.55 36.42 -14.49
N SER A 4 -8.59 36.25 -13.16
CA SER A 4 -7.56 35.47 -12.44
C SER A 4 -7.76 33.95 -12.62
N THR A 5 -9.00 33.48 -12.54
CA THR A 5 -9.32 32.06 -12.68
C THR A 5 -9.05 31.54 -14.09
N GLU A 6 -9.39 32.33 -15.11
CA GLU A 6 -9.16 31.97 -16.51
C GLU A 6 -7.66 31.87 -16.82
N LYS A 7 -6.86 32.81 -16.31
CA LYS A 7 -5.41 32.75 -16.43
C LYS A 7 -4.80 31.50 -15.77
N ILE A 8 -5.26 31.14 -14.57
CA ILE A 8 -4.81 29.92 -13.88
C ILE A 8 -5.15 28.67 -14.70
N LEU A 9 -6.35 28.60 -15.28
CA LEU A 9 -6.75 27.47 -16.13
C LEU A 9 -5.88 27.35 -17.38
N GLN A 10 -5.57 28.47 -18.03
CA GLN A 10 -4.68 28.51 -19.19
C GLN A 10 -3.26 28.05 -18.84
N GLU A 11 -2.72 28.49 -17.70
CA GLU A 11 -1.40 28.07 -17.22
C GLU A 11 -1.36 26.57 -16.91
N LEU A 12 -2.41 26.01 -16.30
CA LEU A 12 -2.53 24.58 -16.02
C LEU A 12 -2.64 23.74 -17.29
N GLU A 13 -3.39 24.21 -18.28
CA GLU A 13 -3.54 23.53 -19.57
C GLU A 13 -2.22 23.57 -20.36
N ALA A 14 -1.53 24.70 -20.37
CA ALA A 14 -0.21 24.83 -20.99
C ALA A 14 0.81 23.90 -20.33
N GLU A 15 0.84 23.82 -19.01
CA GLU A 15 1.74 22.92 -18.27
C GLU A 15 1.41 21.44 -18.51
N ARG A 16 0.12 21.09 -18.59
CA ARG A 16 -0.33 19.75 -18.98
C ARG A 16 0.16 19.38 -20.37
N LEU A 17 -0.04 20.27 -21.35
CA LEU A 17 0.38 20.06 -22.73
C LEU A 17 1.92 19.95 -22.83
N ARG A 18 2.66 20.78 -22.09
CA ARG A 18 4.13 20.69 -22.00
C ARG A 18 4.57 19.30 -21.55
N ARG A 19 3.99 18.76 -20.47
CA ARG A 19 4.36 17.43 -19.97
C ARG A 19 4.01 16.31 -20.96
N GLN A 20 2.83 16.38 -21.58
CA GLN A 20 2.41 15.40 -22.57
C GLN A 20 3.33 15.34 -23.79
N ASN A 21 3.94 16.47 -24.15
CA ASN A 21 4.88 16.59 -25.27
C ASN A 21 6.33 16.19 -24.91
N LEU A 22 6.63 15.85 -23.66
CA LEU A 22 7.97 15.35 -23.30
C LEU A 22 8.27 14.03 -24.00
N THR A 23 9.39 14.01 -24.71
CA THR A 23 9.90 12.80 -25.37
C THR A 23 10.62 11.90 -24.37
N LYS A 24 10.89 10.65 -24.77
CA LYS A 24 11.72 9.75 -23.96
C LYS A 24 13.12 10.35 -23.77
N GLU A 25 13.68 10.95 -24.82
CA GLU A 25 14.99 11.58 -24.83
C GLU A 25 15.07 12.77 -23.86
N ASP A 26 14.02 13.61 -23.79
CA ASP A 26 13.95 14.71 -22.84
C ASP A 26 14.00 14.21 -21.38
N LEU A 27 13.24 13.15 -21.08
CA LEU A 27 13.18 12.57 -19.74
C LEU A 27 14.49 11.85 -19.39
N GLN A 28 15.12 11.16 -20.34
CA GLN A 28 16.44 10.56 -20.17
C GLN A 28 17.51 11.60 -19.84
N LYS A 29 17.51 12.73 -20.56
CA LYS A 29 18.43 13.83 -20.30
C LYS A 29 18.25 14.41 -18.90
N LYS A 30 17.00 14.62 -18.47
CA LYS A 30 16.69 15.09 -17.11
C LYS A 30 17.14 14.10 -16.04
N TYR A 31 16.89 12.80 -16.25
CA TYR A 31 17.30 11.77 -15.31
C TYR A 31 18.83 11.68 -15.18
N ALA A 32 19.56 11.76 -16.30
CA ALA A 32 21.03 11.80 -16.29
C ALA A 32 21.58 13.04 -15.56
N GLU A 33 20.90 14.18 -15.67
CA GLU A 33 21.25 15.38 -14.91
C GLU A 33 21.03 15.18 -13.41
N LEU A 34 19.89 14.62 -13.00
CA LEU A 34 19.61 14.27 -11.59
C LEU A 34 20.65 13.30 -11.01
N GLN A 35 21.06 12.30 -11.79
CA GLN A 35 22.12 11.38 -11.41
C GLN A 35 23.45 12.12 -11.14
N ARG A 36 23.79 13.10 -11.98
CA ARG A 36 25.01 13.92 -11.84
C ARG A 36 24.94 14.88 -10.65
N THR A 37 23.76 15.40 -10.33
CA THR A 37 23.56 16.36 -9.23
C THR A 37 23.23 15.69 -7.89
N GLY A 38 23.10 14.36 -7.86
CA GLY A 38 22.85 13.61 -6.62
C GLY A 38 21.40 13.68 -6.15
N PHE A 39 20.45 13.78 -7.08
CA PHE A 39 19.00 13.73 -6.81
C PHE A 39 18.50 14.77 -5.78
N PRO A 40 18.71 16.07 -6.01
CA PRO A 40 18.16 17.10 -5.14
C PRO A 40 16.62 17.02 -5.11
N LEU A 41 16.04 17.05 -3.90
CA LEU A 41 14.63 16.77 -3.66
C LEU A 41 13.67 17.60 -4.52
N SER A 42 13.92 18.90 -4.65
CA SER A 42 13.06 19.80 -5.44
C SER A 42 13.03 19.43 -6.92
N GLU A 43 14.16 18.99 -7.48
CA GLU A 43 14.24 18.58 -8.88
C GLU A 43 13.62 17.20 -9.09
N CYS A 44 13.78 16.28 -8.13
CA CYS A 44 13.14 14.97 -8.16
C CYS A 44 11.61 15.08 -8.16
N ILE A 45 11.03 15.97 -7.32
CA ILE A 45 9.58 16.23 -7.31
C ILE A 45 9.11 16.71 -8.69
N GLY A 46 9.84 17.64 -9.31
CA GLY A 46 9.54 18.13 -10.65
C GLY A 46 9.62 17.03 -11.70
N PHE A 47 10.65 16.18 -11.63
CA PHE A 47 10.83 15.06 -12.55
C PHE A 47 9.76 13.98 -12.41
N ILE A 48 9.36 13.65 -11.19
CA ILE A 48 8.23 12.74 -10.91
C ILE A 48 6.93 13.27 -11.53
N ALA A 49 6.66 14.57 -11.39
CA ALA A 49 5.50 15.19 -12.00
C ALA A 49 5.55 15.15 -13.54
N ASP A 50 6.74 15.33 -14.12
CA ASP A 50 6.98 15.19 -15.55
C ASP A 50 6.75 13.76 -16.04
N LEU A 51 7.26 12.76 -15.33
CA LEU A 51 7.05 11.34 -15.62
C LEU A 51 5.56 10.97 -15.61
N GLY A 52 4.80 11.41 -14.59
CA GLY A 52 3.36 11.16 -14.49
C GLY A 52 2.52 11.94 -15.50
N GLY A 53 2.97 13.11 -15.95
CA GLY A 53 2.27 13.91 -16.96
C GLY A 53 2.63 13.58 -18.40
N SER A 54 3.71 12.83 -18.63
CA SER A 54 4.18 12.44 -19.96
C SER A 54 3.42 11.26 -20.53
N ASN A 55 3.48 11.10 -21.85
CA ASN A 55 2.99 9.89 -22.53
C ASN A 55 4.01 8.73 -22.51
N GLN A 56 5.16 8.89 -21.83
CA GLN A 56 6.26 7.93 -21.83
C GLN A 56 6.11 6.86 -20.74
N LEU A 57 4.95 6.20 -20.73
CA LEU A 57 4.52 5.29 -19.69
C LEU A 57 5.48 4.10 -19.50
N ALA A 58 5.94 3.49 -20.59
CA ALA A 58 6.88 2.38 -20.52
C ALA A 58 8.23 2.79 -19.91
N TYR A 59 8.71 3.99 -20.25
CA TYR A 59 9.96 4.52 -19.69
C TYR A 59 9.81 4.93 -18.22
N HIS A 60 8.66 5.50 -17.84
CA HIS A 60 8.35 5.76 -16.43
C HIS A 60 8.40 4.46 -15.62
N TYR A 61 7.76 3.39 -16.10
CA TYR A 61 7.80 2.10 -15.42
C TYR A 61 9.20 1.44 -15.40
N GLU A 62 10.00 1.61 -16.46
CA GLU A 62 11.40 1.18 -16.52
C GLU A 62 12.19 1.81 -15.36
N LEU A 63 12.11 3.13 -15.19
CA LEU A 63 12.77 3.85 -14.09
C LEU A 63 12.26 3.42 -12.71
N ILE A 64 10.96 3.15 -12.55
CA ILE A 64 10.40 2.63 -11.29
C ILE A 64 11.03 1.28 -10.93
N CYS A 65 11.17 0.38 -11.90
CA CYS A 65 11.77 -0.93 -11.66
C CYS A 65 13.24 -0.80 -11.25
N GLU A 66 13.99 0.12 -11.88
CA GLU A 66 15.35 0.45 -11.47
C GLU A 66 15.39 1.04 -10.06
N ASP A 67 14.43 1.93 -9.74
CA ASP A 67 14.33 2.60 -8.44
C ASP A 67 14.10 1.61 -7.29
N TRP A 68 13.29 0.58 -7.52
CA TRP A 68 13.02 -0.48 -6.54
C TRP A 68 14.23 -1.34 -6.20
N GLU A 69 15.26 -1.37 -7.05
CA GLU A 69 16.51 -2.10 -6.80
C GLU A 69 17.57 -1.23 -6.11
N ARG A 70 17.29 0.04 -5.82
CA ARG A 70 18.19 0.94 -5.10
C ARG A 70 18.09 0.76 -3.60
N ASP A 71 19.19 1.05 -2.91
CA ASP A 71 19.23 1.13 -1.45
C ASP A 71 18.50 2.36 -0.90
N ASP A 72 18.51 3.47 -1.66
CA ASP A 72 17.81 4.73 -1.37
C ASP A 72 16.86 5.08 -2.54
N PRO A 73 15.59 4.62 -2.47
CA PRO A 73 14.60 4.84 -3.50
C PRO A 73 14.17 6.31 -3.59
N LEU A 74 14.04 6.79 -4.82
CA LEU A 74 13.55 8.14 -5.13
C LEU A 74 12.02 8.24 -5.12
N HIS A 75 11.35 7.09 -5.01
CA HIS A 75 9.89 6.95 -5.10
C HIS A 75 9.36 7.44 -6.45
N LEU A 76 9.99 6.98 -7.53
CA LEU A 76 9.58 7.33 -8.89
C LEU A 76 8.19 6.78 -9.24
N ASP A 77 7.65 5.87 -8.45
CA ASP A 77 6.27 5.37 -8.57
C ASP A 77 5.21 6.40 -8.18
N ASN A 78 5.61 7.46 -7.48
CA ASN A 78 4.76 8.61 -7.23
C ASN A 78 4.27 9.19 -8.56
N SER A 79 3.01 9.57 -8.65
CA SER A 79 2.37 10.07 -9.88
C SER A 79 2.15 9.04 -10.99
N PHE A 80 2.46 7.75 -10.81
CA PHE A 80 2.07 6.75 -11.80
C PHE A 80 0.54 6.63 -11.93
N ASP A 81 -0.23 7.02 -10.89
CA ASP A 81 -1.70 7.12 -10.94
C ASP A 81 -2.20 8.11 -12.03
N LYS A 82 -1.36 9.05 -12.48
CA LYS A 82 -1.70 10.02 -13.52
C LYS A 82 -1.86 9.40 -14.90
N HIS A 83 -1.32 8.20 -15.13
CA HIS A 83 -1.55 7.42 -16.34
C HIS A 83 -2.94 6.76 -16.38
N ASP A 84 -3.71 6.86 -15.29
CA ASP A 84 -5.09 6.41 -15.18
C ASP A 84 -5.27 4.94 -15.61
N LEU A 85 -6.37 4.60 -16.29
CA LEU A 85 -6.68 3.24 -16.73
C LEU A 85 -5.58 2.65 -17.64
N ALA A 86 -4.99 3.47 -18.52
CA ALA A 86 -3.89 3.03 -19.38
C ALA A 86 -2.66 2.58 -18.57
N GLY A 87 -2.36 3.29 -17.46
CA GLY A 87 -1.36 2.89 -16.48
C GLY A 87 -1.66 1.54 -15.85
N ILE A 88 -2.89 1.34 -15.38
CA ILE A 88 -3.31 0.09 -14.74
C ILE A 88 -3.21 -1.09 -15.73
N ASP A 89 -3.71 -0.93 -16.94
CA ASP A 89 -3.67 -1.97 -17.99
C ASP A 89 -2.23 -2.33 -18.36
N PHE A 90 -1.37 -1.33 -18.48
CA PHE A 90 0.05 -1.55 -18.69
C PHE A 90 0.69 -2.34 -17.54
N LEU A 91 0.45 -1.95 -16.28
CA LEU A 91 1.02 -2.64 -15.12
C LEU A 91 0.56 -4.10 -15.04
N PHE A 92 -0.71 -4.40 -15.36
CA PHE A 92 -1.17 -5.78 -15.44
C PHE A 92 -0.44 -6.59 -16.52
N ALA A 93 -0.15 -5.98 -17.68
CA ALA A 93 0.66 -6.61 -18.71
C ALA A 93 2.12 -6.81 -18.25
N ALA A 94 2.66 -5.84 -17.49
CA ALA A 94 4.02 -5.88 -16.98
C ALA A 94 4.22 -6.96 -15.89
N ILE A 95 3.24 -7.21 -15.02
CA ILE A 95 3.28 -8.29 -14.02
C ILE A 95 3.64 -9.63 -14.68
N ASN A 96 3.01 -9.96 -15.80
CA ASN A 96 3.24 -11.24 -16.48
C ASN A 96 4.66 -11.36 -17.04
N LYS A 97 5.31 -10.23 -17.34
CA LYS A 97 6.66 -10.13 -17.90
C LYS A 97 7.73 -9.84 -16.85
N ALA A 98 7.36 -9.73 -15.57
CA ALA A 98 8.28 -9.39 -14.50
C ALA A 98 9.43 -10.41 -14.40
N SER A 99 10.67 -9.90 -14.40
CA SER A 99 11.91 -10.67 -14.39
C SER A 99 12.18 -11.37 -13.06
N THR A 100 11.70 -10.81 -11.95
CA THR A 100 11.90 -11.33 -10.59
C THR A 100 10.58 -11.35 -9.82
N GLU A 101 10.54 -12.13 -8.72
CA GLU A 101 9.39 -12.11 -7.80
C GLU A 101 9.23 -10.73 -7.16
N LYS A 102 10.34 -10.06 -6.81
CA LYS A 102 10.33 -8.70 -6.24
C LYS A 102 9.63 -7.72 -7.17
N ILE A 103 10.05 -7.63 -8.44
CA ILE A 103 9.40 -6.75 -9.42
C ILE A 103 7.92 -7.11 -9.54
N ARG A 104 7.58 -8.41 -9.67
CA ARG A 104 6.18 -8.86 -9.79
C ARG A 104 5.30 -8.39 -8.61
N VAL A 105 5.77 -8.58 -7.39
CA VAL A 105 5.06 -8.19 -6.16
C VAL A 105 4.97 -6.67 -6.05
N PHE A 106 6.03 -5.93 -6.36
CA PHE A 106 6.04 -4.47 -6.28
C PHE A 106 5.13 -3.86 -7.34
N THR A 107 5.08 -4.42 -8.56
CA THR A 107 4.11 -4.01 -9.59
C THR A 107 2.69 -4.26 -9.14
N ALA A 108 2.39 -5.44 -8.58
CA ALA A 108 1.06 -5.75 -8.05
C ALA A 108 0.68 -4.80 -6.88
N TYR A 109 1.64 -4.46 -6.03
CA TYR A 109 1.48 -3.50 -4.95
C TYR A 109 1.16 -2.09 -5.48
N LEU A 110 1.88 -1.61 -6.49
CA LEU A 110 1.64 -0.32 -7.13
C LEU A 110 0.23 -0.23 -7.74
N ILE A 111 -0.25 -1.30 -8.40
CA ILE A 111 -1.64 -1.33 -8.88
C ILE A 111 -2.60 -1.18 -7.70
N ALA A 112 -2.38 -1.91 -6.59
CA ALA A 112 -3.25 -1.81 -5.41
C ALA A 112 -3.30 -0.38 -4.84
N GLU A 113 -2.17 0.32 -4.76
CA GLU A 113 -2.10 1.72 -4.32
C GLU A 113 -2.91 2.67 -5.22
N ILE A 114 -2.80 2.50 -6.53
CA ILE A 114 -3.57 3.28 -7.50
C ILE A 114 -5.07 3.00 -7.33
N LEU A 115 -5.46 1.73 -7.16
CA LEU A 115 -6.86 1.34 -6.98
C LEU A 115 -7.48 1.94 -5.72
N VAL A 116 -6.72 2.00 -4.61
CA VAL A 116 -7.19 2.64 -3.37
C VAL A 116 -7.57 4.10 -3.57
N ARG A 117 -6.87 4.83 -4.45
CA ARG A 117 -7.17 6.22 -4.83
C ARG A 117 -8.30 6.34 -5.85
N SER A 118 -8.58 5.25 -6.58
CA SER A 118 -9.56 5.19 -7.67
C SER A 118 -10.85 4.46 -7.31
N LYS A 119 -11.22 4.36 -6.02
CA LYS A 119 -12.44 3.66 -5.55
C LYS A 119 -13.75 4.13 -6.19
N HIS A 120 -13.79 5.39 -6.63
CA HIS A 120 -14.97 6.00 -7.27
C HIS A 120 -15.08 5.68 -8.77
N ARG A 121 -14.08 5.03 -9.35
CA ARG A 121 -14.03 4.70 -10.78
C ARG A 121 -14.74 3.38 -11.04
N ASP A 122 -15.39 3.28 -12.19
CA ASP A 122 -16.16 2.11 -12.64
C ASP A 122 -15.33 0.83 -12.77
N PHE A 123 -14.06 0.95 -13.18
CA PHE A 123 -13.13 -0.18 -13.31
C PHE A 123 -12.63 -0.73 -11.97
N TYR A 124 -12.83 -0.04 -10.84
CA TYR A 124 -12.22 -0.38 -9.55
C TYR A 124 -12.49 -1.83 -9.13
N THR A 125 -13.77 -2.23 -9.12
CA THR A 125 -14.16 -3.57 -8.65
C THR A 125 -13.58 -4.66 -9.53
N ALA A 126 -13.63 -4.49 -10.84
CA ALA A 126 -13.10 -5.47 -11.80
C ALA A 126 -11.57 -5.61 -11.67
N ALA A 127 -10.85 -4.49 -11.54
CA ALA A 127 -9.41 -4.48 -11.35
C ALA A 127 -9.00 -5.13 -10.01
N CYS A 128 -9.70 -4.84 -8.91
CA CYS A 128 -9.46 -5.49 -7.62
C CYS A 128 -9.66 -7.02 -7.73
N ASN A 129 -10.76 -7.47 -8.33
CA ASN A 129 -11.05 -8.90 -8.48
C ASN A 129 -10.00 -9.62 -9.35
N ARG A 130 -9.40 -8.93 -10.32
CA ARG A 130 -8.29 -9.44 -11.12
C ARG A 130 -6.97 -9.49 -10.35
N LEU A 131 -6.69 -8.49 -9.52
CA LEU A 131 -5.42 -8.33 -8.83
C LEU A 131 -5.28 -9.22 -7.58
N VAL A 132 -6.36 -9.40 -6.81
CA VAL A 132 -6.32 -10.16 -5.54
C VAL A 132 -5.77 -11.58 -5.73
N PRO A 133 -6.20 -12.39 -6.71
CA PRO A 133 -5.62 -13.72 -6.92
C PRO A 133 -4.11 -13.71 -7.22
N ILE A 134 -3.63 -12.69 -7.93
CA ILE A 134 -2.20 -12.51 -8.24
C ILE A 134 -1.43 -12.26 -6.93
N LEU A 135 -1.89 -11.32 -6.10
CA LEU A 135 -1.27 -11.05 -4.81
C LEU A 135 -1.29 -12.29 -3.90
N VAL A 136 -2.43 -12.96 -3.78
CA VAL A 136 -2.60 -14.16 -2.93
C VAL A 136 -1.66 -15.28 -3.36
N SER A 137 -1.34 -15.41 -4.65
CA SER A 137 -0.36 -16.41 -5.12
C SER A 137 1.05 -16.23 -4.53
N HIS A 138 1.37 -15.02 -4.04
CA HIS A 138 2.65 -14.68 -3.41
C HIS A 138 2.60 -14.66 -1.88
N ILE A 139 1.49 -15.03 -1.25
CA ILE A 139 1.35 -14.97 0.22
C ILE A 139 2.32 -15.90 0.98
N ASN A 140 2.80 -16.94 0.30
CA ASN A 140 3.71 -17.94 0.85
C ASN A 140 5.18 -17.70 0.42
N THR A 141 5.51 -16.56 -0.18
CA THR A 141 6.92 -16.23 -0.49
C THR A 141 7.75 -16.27 0.79
N LYS A 142 8.98 -16.77 0.68
CA LYS A 142 9.92 -16.87 1.81
C LYS A 142 10.43 -15.49 2.24
N ASP A 143 10.50 -14.54 1.31
CA ASP A 143 10.93 -13.18 1.60
C ASP A 143 9.85 -12.46 2.42
N CYS A 144 10.16 -12.14 3.68
CA CYS A 144 9.19 -11.48 4.55
C CYS A 144 8.86 -10.06 4.08
N VAL A 145 9.76 -9.34 3.42
CA VAL A 145 9.48 -7.99 2.88
C VAL A 145 8.45 -8.08 1.77
N LEU A 146 8.59 -9.05 0.85
CA LEU A 146 7.60 -9.29 -0.19
C LEU A 146 6.26 -9.73 0.40
N ARG A 147 6.29 -10.66 1.36
CA ARG A 147 5.08 -11.16 2.04
C ARG A 147 4.32 -10.05 2.77
N ARG A 148 5.02 -9.12 3.44
CA ARG A 148 4.41 -7.92 4.06
C ARG A 148 3.72 -7.04 3.02
N LYS A 149 4.37 -6.76 1.89
CA LYS A 149 3.75 -5.97 0.80
C LYS A 149 2.48 -6.64 0.27
N VAL A 150 2.50 -7.95 0.08
CA VAL A 150 1.32 -8.73 -0.32
C VAL A 150 0.19 -8.55 0.71
N LEU A 151 0.48 -8.75 2.00
CA LEU A 151 -0.52 -8.60 3.07
C LEU A 151 -1.15 -7.21 3.11
N ILE A 152 -0.33 -6.16 3.01
CA ILE A 152 -0.79 -4.77 2.97
C ILE A 152 -1.69 -4.53 1.76
N ALA A 153 -1.23 -4.92 0.56
CA ALA A 153 -1.99 -4.74 -0.67
C ALA A 153 -3.33 -5.49 -0.63
N VAL A 154 -3.34 -6.76 -0.20
CA VAL A 154 -4.58 -7.53 -0.03
C VAL A 154 -5.49 -6.89 1.01
N GLY A 155 -4.95 -6.31 2.10
CA GLY A 155 -5.73 -5.63 3.13
C GLY A 155 -6.50 -4.43 2.58
N TRP A 156 -5.92 -3.75 1.58
CA TRP A 156 -6.56 -2.62 0.92
C TRP A 156 -7.70 -3.01 -0.02
N ILE A 157 -7.50 -4.03 -0.86
CA ILE A 157 -8.38 -4.30 -2.01
C ILE A 157 -9.12 -5.63 -1.94
N GLY A 158 -8.76 -6.50 -0.98
CA GLY A 158 -9.32 -7.83 -0.79
C GLY A 158 -10.76 -7.84 -0.28
N THR A 159 -11.29 -9.03 -0.08
CA THR A 159 -12.69 -9.26 0.32
C THR A 159 -12.77 -10.14 1.56
N ALA A 160 -13.99 -10.55 1.93
CA ALA A 160 -14.19 -11.52 3.01
C ALA A 160 -13.58 -12.90 2.71
N GLN A 161 -13.28 -13.22 1.46
CA GLN A 161 -12.65 -14.49 1.08
C GLN A 161 -11.23 -14.60 1.63
N GLU A 162 -10.52 -13.47 1.76
CA GLU A 162 -9.14 -13.40 2.22
C GLU A 162 -8.99 -13.33 3.76
N ILE A 163 -10.09 -13.29 4.53
CA ILE A 163 -10.02 -13.24 6.01
C ILE A 163 -9.19 -14.41 6.57
N GLY A 164 -9.36 -15.61 5.99
CA GLY A 164 -8.62 -16.81 6.43
C GLY A 164 -7.11 -16.66 6.32
N ILE A 165 -6.64 -15.98 5.26
CA ILE A 165 -5.21 -15.70 5.04
C ILE A 165 -4.66 -14.82 6.17
N PHE A 166 -5.36 -13.74 6.50
CA PHE A 166 -4.93 -12.84 7.55
C PHE A 166 -4.96 -13.49 8.94
N ASN A 167 -5.98 -14.29 9.22
CA ASN A 167 -6.07 -15.01 10.49
C ASN A 167 -4.89 -15.97 10.67
N ASP A 168 -4.57 -16.76 9.64
CA ASP A 168 -3.44 -17.68 9.67
C ASP A 168 -2.11 -16.94 9.86
N ARG A 169 -1.88 -15.90 9.05
CA ARG A 169 -0.64 -15.11 9.11
C ARG A 169 -0.48 -14.37 10.42
N MET A 170 -1.55 -13.83 11.00
CA MET A 170 -1.50 -13.18 12.31
C MET A 170 -1.11 -14.13 13.44
N LEU A 171 -1.48 -15.41 13.37
CA LEU A 171 -1.16 -16.42 14.39
C LEU A 171 0.20 -17.07 14.18
N HIS A 172 0.58 -17.33 12.93
CA HIS A 172 1.63 -18.30 12.61
C HIS A 172 2.79 -17.74 11.78
N ASP A 173 2.72 -16.52 11.25
CA ASP A 173 3.85 -16.00 10.47
C ASP A 173 5.08 -15.84 11.36
N GLU A 174 6.24 -16.29 10.87
CA GLU A 174 7.52 -16.17 11.57
C GLU A 174 7.90 -14.70 11.81
N ASP A 175 7.51 -13.82 10.90
CA ASP A 175 7.87 -12.41 10.90
C ASP A 175 6.86 -11.56 11.68
N SER A 176 7.36 -10.77 12.64
CA SER A 176 6.48 -9.96 13.50
C SER A 176 5.72 -8.88 12.73
N LEU A 177 6.31 -8.30 11.68
CA LEU A 177 5.64 -7.31 10.86
C LEU A 177 4.59 -7.94 9.94
N CYS A 178 4.79 -9.16 9.42
CA CYS A 178 3.71 -9.90 8.76
C CYS A 178 2.52 -10.12 9.71
N ARG A 179 2.77 -10.51 10.97
CA ARG A 179 1.69 -10.66 11.97
C ARG A 179 0.98 -9.34 12.25
N ALA A 180 1.73 -8.25 12.40
CA ALA A 180 1.21 -6.88 12.59
C ALA A 180 0.33 -6.43 11.40
N TRP A 181 0.85 -6.55 10.18
CA TRP A 181 0.12 -6.15 8.97
C TRP A 181 -1.05 -7.06 8.67
N SER A 182 -1.04 -8.29 9.15
CA SER A 182 -2.22 -9.15 9.06
C SER A 182 -3.38 -8.63 9.91
N ALA A 183 -3.06 -8.18 11.13
CA ALA A 183 -4.04 -7.56 12.02
C ALA A 183 -4.60 -6.25 11.44
N SER A 184 -3.72 -5.40 10.91
CA SER A 184 -4.11 -4.14 10.26
C SER A 184 -4.91 -4.38 8.98
N GLY A 185 -4.53 -5.38 8.19
CA GLY A 185 -5.25 -5.79 6.98
C GLY A 185 -6.70 -6.20 7.25
N LEU A 186 -6.96 -6.94 8.32
CA LEU A 186 -8.34 -7.27 8.75
C LEU A 186 -9.16 -6.02 9.04
N TRP A 187 -8.59 -5.02 9.70
CA TRP A 187 -9.27 -3.74 9.93
C TRP A 187 -9.51 -2.99 8.60
N GLN A 188 -8.52 -2.94 7.71
CA GLN A 188 -8.66 -2.25 6.42
C GLN A 188 -9.72 -2.89 5.52
N LEU A 189 -9.79 -4.22 5.47
CA LEU A 189 -10.87 -4.95 4.78
C LEU A 189 -12.26 -4.51 5.27
N SER A 190 -12.40 -4.30 6.57
CA SER A 190 -13.66 -3.84 7.19
C SER A 190 -14.00 -2.39 6.85
N CYS A 191 -13.02 -1.55 6.53
CA CYS A 191 -13.25 -0.17 6.12
C CYS A 191 -13.56 -0.06 4.63
N ASN A 192 -12.97 -0.93 3.81
CA ASN A 192 -12.93 -0.74 2.36
C ASN A 192 -14.01 -1.50 1.59
N ARG A 193 -14.35 -2.74 2.01
CA ARG A 193 -15.20 -3.62 1.20
C ARG A 193 -16.20 -4.47 2.00
N LEU A 194 -16.18 -4.43 3.33
CA LEU A 194 -17.05 -5.23 4.19
C LEU A 194 -17.76 -4.37 5.23
N HIS A 195 -18.93 -4.82 5.70
CA HIS A 195 -19.50 -4.28 6.92
C HIS A 195 -18.85 -4.94 8.14
N SER A 196 -18.54 -4.16 9.16
CA SER A 196 -17.88 -4.62 10.39
C SER A 196 -18.61 -5.80 11.04
N GLN A 197 -19.94 -5.83 11.01
CA GLN A 197 -20.74 -6.93 11.56
C GLN A 197 -20.41 -8.31 10.94
N THR A 198 -19.97 -8.34 9.69
CA THR A 198 -19.61 -9.59 8.99
C THR A 198 -18.24 -10.14 9.39
N ILE A 199 -17.29 -9.26 9.76
CA ILE A 199 -15.91 -9.66 10.07
C ILE A 199 -15.72 -10.03 11.53
N LEU A 200 -16.38 -9.34 12.46
CA LEU A 200 -16.13 -9.47 13.91
C LEU A 200 -16.23 -10.91 14.42
N PRO A 201 -17.26 -11.70 14.08
CA PRO A 201 -17.37 -13.08 14.55
C PRO A 201 -16.21 -13.98 14.07
N LYS A 202 -15.61 -13.67 12.91
CA LYS A 202 -14.56 -14.47 12.28
C LYS A 202 -13.16 -14.18 12.83
N VAL A 203 -12.97 -13.06 13.52
CA VAL A 203 -11.63 -12.58 13.92
C VAL A 203 -11.48 -12.42 15.43
N LYS A 204 -12.58 -12.34 16.20
CA LYS A 204 -12.57 -12.09 17.66
C LYS A 204 -11.63 -13.03 18.41
N ASP A 205 -11.78 -14.34 18.21
CA ASP A 205 -10.96 -15.33 18.91
C ASP A 205 -9.50 -15.34 18.40
N VAL A 206 -9.30 -15.12 17.10
CA VAL A 206 -7.96 -15.05 16.49
C VAL A 206 -7.17 -13.87 17.05
N PHE A 207 -7.78 -12.69 17.16
CA PHE A 207 -7.16 -11.53 17.81
C PHE A 207 -6.86 -11.82 19.28
N ARG A 208 -7.77 -12.46 20.03
CA ARG A 208 -7.55 -12.84 21.42
C ARG A 208 -6.31 -13.71 21.56
N GLN A 209 -6.20 -14.76 20.73
CA GLN A 209 -5.08 -15.69 20.73
C GLN A 209 -3.76 -14.97 20.38
N ALA A 210 -3.73 -14.26 19.25
CA ALA A 210 -2.53 -13.57 18.77
C ALA A 210 -2.01 -12.53 19.78
N ILE A 211 -2.89 -11.66 20.29
CA ILE A 211 -2.52 -10.61 21.27
C ILE A 211 -1.97 -11.22 22.57
N ALA A 212 -2.50 -12.37 23.00
CA ALA A 212 -2.10 -12.99 24.26
C ALA A 212 -0.67 -13.56 24.24
N VAL A 213 -0.18 -13.99 23.08
CA VAL A 213 1.10 -14.70 22.96
C VAL A 213 2.19 -13.92 22.21
N GLU A 214 1.83 -12.82 21.54
CA GLU A 214 2.78 -12.00 20.78
C GLU A 214 3.89 -11.45 21.68
N LYS A 215 5.15 -11.64 21.24
CA LYS A 215 6.35 -11.22 21.97
C LYS A 215 6.89 -9.90 21.47
N ASP A 216 6.71 -9.60 20.19
CA ASP A 216 7.13 -8.34 19.59
C ASP A 216 6.18 -7.22 20.04
N LEU A 217 6.74 -6.20 20.71
CA LEU A 217 5.95 -5.10 21.27
C LEU A 217 5.21 -4.32 20.18
N PHE A 218 5.86 -4.06 19.04
CA PHE A 218 5.25 -3.29 17.97
C PHE A 218 4.11 -4.08 17.33
N ALA A 219 4.34 -5.36 17.01
CA ALA A 219 3.29 -6.22 16.46
C ALA A 219 2.11 -6.36 17.44
N CYS A 220 2.37 -6.55 18.73
CA CYS A 220 1.33 -6.62 19.74
C CYS A 220 0.53 -5.31 19.81
N GLY A 221 1.22 -4.16 19.80
CA GLY A 221 0.60 -2.85 19.77
C GLY A 221 -0.30 -2.63 18.55
N VAL A 222 0.16 -3.01 17.35
CA VAL A 222 -0.62 -2.94 16.11
C VAL A 222 -1.83 -3.88 16.15
N MET A 223 -1.68 -5.11 16.66
CA MET A 223 -2.81 -6.03 16.85
C MET A 223 -3.86 -5.46 17.79
N ILE A 224 -3.43 -4.90 18.92
CA ILE A 224 -4.33 -4.25 19.89
C ILE A 224 -5.03 -3.07 19.24
N GLU A 225 -4.30 -2.18 18.56
CA GLU A 225 -4.86 -1.01 17.88
C GLU A 225 -5.88 -1.41 16.80
N SER A 226 -5.58 -2.44 16.01
CA SER A 226 -6.47 -2.96 14.97
C SER A 226 -7.74 -3.55 15.56
N ALA A 227 -7.62 -4.37 16.61
CA ALA A 227 -8.77 -4.87 17.35
C ALA A 227 -9.60 -3.72 17.94
N GLN A 228 -8.94 -2.70 18.50
CA GLN A 228 -9.59 -1.54 19.09
C GLN A 228 -10.49 -0.81 18.08
N SER A 229 -10.02 -0.67 16.84
CA SER A 229 -10.75 -0.03 15.75
C SER A 229 -11.91 -0.91 15.26
N LEU A 230 -11.69 -2.23 15.15
CA LEU A 230 -12.72 -3.19 14.75
C LEU A 230 -13.86 -3.30 15.78
N PHE A 231 -13.53 -3.38 17.06
CA PHE A 231 -14.49 -3.63 18.14
C PHE A 231 -15.01 -2.33 18.80
N GLY A 232 -14.61 -1.16 18.30
CA GLY A 232 -15.07 0.13 18.84
C GLY A 232 -14.65 0.39 20.29
N LYS A 233 -13.49 -0.11 20.72
CA LYS A 233 -13.00 -0.01 22.10
C LYS A 233 -11.58 0.53 22.13
N LYS A 234 -11.34 1.64 22.83
CA LYS A 234 -9.98 2.21 22.98
C LYS A 234 -9.20 1.51 24.10
N TRP A 235 -8.01 0.99 23.78
CA TRP A 235 -7.06 0.45 24.76
C TRP A 235 -5.69 1.11 24.72
N ILE A 236 -5.25 1.57 23.54
CA ILE A 236 -3.90 2.12 23.33
C ILE A 236 -3.92 3.31 22.35
N SER A 237 -2.98 4.23 22.50
CA SER A 237 -2.73 5.30 21.53
C SER A 237 -1.68 4.87 20.50
N SER A 238 -1.76 5.40 19.28
CA SER A 238 -0.78 5.12 18.22
C SER A 238 0.64 5.51 18.63
N ILE A 239 0.79 6.64 19.33
CA ILE A 239 2.07 7.09 19.92
C ILE A 239 2.69 6.03 20.85
N ALA A 240 1.88 5.32 21.64
CA ALA A 240 2.39 4.28 22.54
C ALA A 240 2.86 3.04 21.76
N VAL A 241 2.21 2.73 20.63
CA VAL A 241 2.61 1.65 19.72
C VAL A 241 3.90 2.01 19.00
N GLU A 242 3.96 3.19 18.40
CA GLU A 242 5.14 3.72 17.67
C GLU A 242 6.38 3.77 18.55
N ASN A 243 6.24 4.26 19.80
CA ASN A 243 7.32 4.31 20.77
C ASN A 243 7.63 2.97 21.44
N LYS A 244 6.90 1.90 21.10
CA LYS A 244 7.03 0.56 21.71
C LYS A 244 6.97 0.61 23.24
N ASP A 245 6.06 1.42 23.79
CA ASP A 245 5.90 1.63 25.24
C ASP A 245 5.39 0.34 25.89
N SER A 246 6.32 -0.46 26.44
CA SER A 246 6.04 -1.78 26.98
C SER A 246 5.01 -1.75 28.10
N VAL A 247 5.04 -0.74 28.97
CA VAL A 247 4.11 -0.60 30.09
C VAL A 247 2.68 -0.40 29.58
N LYS A 248 2.50 0.49 28.60
CA LYS A 248 1.18 0.75 28.01
C LYS A 248 0.69 -0.44 27.18
N ILE A 249 1.57 -1.07 26.41
CA ILE A 249 1.24 -2.24 25.57
C ILE A 249 0.79 -3.41 26.45
N GLU A 250 1.51 -3.75 27.53
CA GLU A 250 1.13 -4.85 28.42
C GLU A 250 -0.19 -4.57 29.17
N LYS A 251 -0.42 -3.33 29.58
CA LYS A 251 -1.71 -2.93 30.19
C LYS A 251 -2.86 -3.05 29.19
N ALA A 252 -2.62 -2.62 27.96
CA ALA A 252 -3.59 -2.71 26.87
C ALA A 252 -3.87 -4.16 26.49
N ARG A 253 -2.84 -5.03 26.41
CA ARG A 253 -2.94 -6.47 26.16
C ARG A 253 -3.90 -7.13 27.15
N LYS A 254 -3.67 -6.96 28.46
CA LYS A 254 -4.53 -7.54 29.51
C LYS A 254 -6.00 -7.10 29.35
N SER A 255 -6.22 -5.84 28.97
CA SER A 255 -7.56 -5.27 28.79
C SER A 255 -8.25 -5.78 27.52
N ALA A 256 -7.52 -5.85 26.41
CA ALA A 256 -8.00 -6.33 25.12
C ALA A 256 -8.34 -7.82 25.17
N VAL A 257 -7.43 -8.66 25.69
CA VAL A 257 -7.67 -10.11 25.84
C VAL A 257 -8.90 -10.36 26.72
N ARG A 258 -9.01 -9.68 27.86
CA ARG A 258 -10.18 -9.81 28.75
C ARG A 258 -11.49 -9.44 28.04
N PHE A 259 -11.48 -8.40 27.21
CA PHE A 259 -12.66 -8.00 26.44
C PHE A 259 -13.03 -9.05 25.39
N LEU A 260 -12.04 -9.54 24.64
CA LEU A 260 -12.25 -10.51 23.55
C LEU A 260 -12.63 -11.91 24.05
N SER A 261 -12.31 -12.25 25.30
CA SER A 261 -12.72 -13.50 25.95
C SER A 261 -14.16 -13.52 26.46
N LYS A 262 -14.88 -12.40 26.44
CA LYS A 262 -16.30 -12.38 26.83
C LYS A 262 -17.14 -12.91 25.69
N ASP A 263 -18.17 -13.70 25.99
CA ASP A 263 -19.15 -14.16 24.99
C ASP A 263 -19.87 -12.98 24.32
#